data_AF-A0A1W0BCB9-F1
#
_entry.id   AF-A0A1W0BCB9-F1
#
_cell.length_a   1.000
_cell.length_b   1.000
_cell.length_c   1.000
_cell.angle_alpha   90.00
_cell.angle_beta   90.00
_cell.angle_gamma   90.00
#
_symmetry.space_group_name_H-M   'P 1'
#
loop_
_entity.id
_entity.type
_entity.pdbx_description
1 polymer ?
#
loop_
_entity_poly.entity_id
_entity_poly.type
_entity_poly.pdbx_seq_one_letter_code
_entity_poly.pdbx_strand_id
1 'polypeptide(L)'
;MSDESEMQEHAETLQKLRQKELEEHTQKLAEEYEPERQRHMKAMRETFESYEKRFGDQVRQWRKARSWSQEELAEKLTNFGFEMHQTTLAKIERGTRPLRVAEAIALAQVFGVPPLSVFYGPGPEDHLISMSMMQEMIETYEEAINEADRHLNQQAETVAYWVRQRAIVVDALNNAALKADRRGK
;
A
#
# COMPACT_ATOMS: atom_id res chain seq x y z
N MET A 1 53.25 -7.32 -17.78
CA MET A 1 52.40 -8.45 -17.34
C MET A 1 52.14 -8.45 -15.83
N SER A 2 53.09 -8.08 -14.95
CA SER A 2 52.83 -7.92 -13.49
C SER A 2 51.86 -6.76 -13.18
N ASP A 3 52.07 -5.61 -13.82
CA ASP A 3 51.35 -4.36 -13.53
C ASP A 3 49.83 -4.40 -13.83
N GLU A 4 49.40 -5.10 -14.89
CA GLU A 4 47.97 -5.25 -15.22
C GLU A 4 47.25 -6.18 -14.23
N SER A 5 47.92 -7.24 -13.78
CA SER A 5 47.37 -8.16 -12.78
C SER A 5 47.19 -7.47 -11.43
N GLU A 6 48.17 -6.66 -11.01
CA GLU A 6 48.13 -5.90 -9.77
C GLU A 6 47.06 -4.78 -9.82
N MET A 7 46.88 -4.12 -10.96
CA MET A 7 45.79 -3.15 -11.16
C MET A 7 44.41 -3.81 -11.14
N GLN A 8 44.28 -5.01 -11.69
CA GLN A 8 43.02 -5.76 -11.72
C GLN A 8 42.63 -6.24 -10.31
N GLU A 9 43.59 -6.73 -9.53
CA GLU A 9 43.41 -7.13 -8.14
C GLU A 9 43.08 -5.93 -7.22
N HIS A 10 43.70 -4.77 -7.48
CA HIS A 10 43.37 -3.52 -6.79
C HIS A 10 41.96 -3.02 -7.13
N ALA A 11 41.54 -3.10 -8.40
CA ALA A 11 40.19 -2.73 -8.83
C ALA A 11 39.11 -3.61 -8.20
N GLU A 12 39.35 -4.93 -8.14
CA GLU A 12 38.45 -5.87 -7.44
C GLU A 12 38.37 -5.57 -5.94
N THR A 13 39.49 -5.20 -5.32
CA THR A 13 39.53 -4.82 -3.91
C THR A 13 38.71 -3.55 -3.64
N LEU A 14 38.85 -2.53 -4.49
CA LEU A 14 38.06 -1.29 -4.41
C LEU A 14 36.57 -1.54 -4.66
N GLN A 15 36.22 -2.44 -5.59
CA GLN A 15 34.84 -2.82 -5.85
C GLN A 15 34.20 -3.51 -4.64
N LYS A 16 34.92 -4.43 -3.99
CA LYS A 16 34.46 -5.09 -2.76
C LYS A 16 34.27 -4.10 -1.60
N LEU A 17 35.18 -3.13 -1.44
CA LEU A 17 35.06 -2.08 -0.43
C LEU A 17 33.83 -1.20 -0.69
N ARG A 18 33.64 -0.74 -1.93
CA ARG A 18 32.49 0.09 -2.33
C ARG A 18 31.16 -0.65 -2.14
N GLN A 19 31.13 -1.94 -2.44
CA GLN A 19 29.97 -2.80 -2.21
C GLN A 19 29.64 -2.91 -0.71
N LYS A 20 30.67 -3.13 0.13
CA LYS A 20 30.51 -3.19 1.58
C LYS A 20 30.04 -1.86 2.17
N GLU A 21 30.60 -0.73 1.72
CA GLU A 21 30.17 0.60 2.13
C GLU A 21 28.72 0.89 1.73
N LEU A 22 28.31 0.45 0.54
CA LEU A 22 26.93 0.55 0.07
C LEU A 22 25.99 -0.28 0.95
N GLU A 23 26.37 -1.52 1.28
CA GLU A 23 25.60 -2.40 2.18
C GLU A 23 25.44 -1.77 3.56
N GLU A 24 26.54 -1.28 4.16
CA GLU A 24 26.51 -0.58 5.45
C GLU A 24 25.63 0.68 5.39
N HIS A 25 25.68 1.45 4.30
CA HIS A 25 24.84 2.63 4.12
C HIS A 25 23.36 2.28 3.92
N THR A 26 23.05 1.24 3.13
CA THR A 26 21.67 0.75 2.97
C THR A 26 21.11 0.21 4.27
N GLN A 27 21.95 -0.45 5.09
CA GLN A 27 21.56 -0.91 6.42
C GLN A 27 21.26 0.26 7.36
N LYS A 28 22.13 1.28 7.39
CA LYS A 28 21.90 2.50 8.17
C LYS A 28 20.61 3.23 7.75
N LEU A 29 20.37 3.37 6.45
CA LEU A 29 19.12 3.92 5.94
C LEU A 29 17.92 3.08 6.38
N ALA A 30 17.99 1.76 6.28
CA ALA A 30 16.90 0.88 6.70
C ALA A 30 16.58 1.05 8.20
N GLU A 31 17.61 1.16 9.05
CA GLU A 31 17.45 1.43 10.49
C GLU A 31 16.86 2.83 10.76
N GLU A 32 17.30 3.84 10.02
CA GLU A 32 16.81 5.23 10.13
C GLU A 32 15.31 5.34 9.79
N TYR A 33 14.86 4.66 8.73
CA TYR A 33 13.46 4.69 8.26
C TYR A 33 12.56 3.62 8.89
N GLU A 34 13.10 2.67 9.66
CA GLU A 34 12.31 1.61 10.30
C GLU A 34 11.14 2.17 11.14
N PRO A 35 11.29 3.25 11.94
CA PRO A 35 10.16 3.84 12.67
C PRO A 35 9.03 4.34 11.75
N GLU A 36 9.36 4.92 10.60
CA GLU A 36 8.38 5.40 9.62
C GLU A 36 7.70 4.24 8.90
N ARG A 37 8.47 3.22 8.52
CA ARG A 37 7.94 1.96 7.98
C ARG A 37 6.96 1.30 8.95
N GLN A 38 7.30 1.22 10.23
CA GLN A 38 6.41 0.67 11.26
C GLN A 38 5.14 1.50 11.43
N ARG A 39 5.24 2.84 11.40
CA ARG A 39 4.06 3.73 11.40
C ARG A 39 3.16 3.48 10.20
N HIS A 40 3.74 3.38 9.00
CA HIS A 40 3.00 3.11 7.77
C HIS A 40 2.32 1.74 7.82
N MET A 41 3.03 0.69 8.23
CA MET A 41 2.47 -0.66 8.38
C MET A 41 1.34 -0.69 9.43
N LYS A 42 1.49 0.04 10.54
CA LYS A 42 0.45 0.18 11.55
C LYS A 42 -0.80 0.89 10.98
N ALA A 43 -0.63 2.02 10.30
CA ALA A 43 -1.73 2.76 9.69
C ALA A 43 -2.46 1.92 8.62
N MET A 44 -1.70 1.15 7.83
CA MET A 44 -2.24 0.21 6.85
C MET A 44 -3.07 -0.89 7.53
N ARG A 45 -2.55 -1.46 8.63
CA ARG A 45 -3.27 -2.45 9.44
C ARG A 45 -4.55 -1.88 10.04
N GLU A 46 -4.50 -0.69 10.64
CA GLU A 46 -5.68 -0.02 11.19
C GLU A 46 -6.73 0.28 10.11
N THR A 47 -6.28 0.62 8.89
CA THR A 47 -7.16 0.79 7.74
C THR A 47 -7.85 -0.52 7.39
N PHE A 48 -7.10 -1.63 7.32
CA PHE A 48 -7.66 -2.94 7.05
C PHE A 48 -8.66 -3.38 8.14
N GLU A 49 -8.32 -3.21 9.42
CA GLU A 49 -9.20 -3.53 10.55
C GLU A 49 -10.47 -2.64 10.60
N SER A 50 -10.48 -1.51 9.89
CA SER A 50 -11.65 -0.64 9.80
C SER A 50 -12.71 -1.14 8.82
N TYR A 51 -12.39 -2.06 7.91
CA TYR A 51 -13.31 -2.52 6.86
C TYR A 51 -14.52 -3.26 7.43
N GLU A 52 -14.34 -4.12 8.43
CA GLU A 52 -15.46 -4.84 9.06
C GLU A 52 -16.43 -3.88 9.74
N LYS A 53 -15.91 -2.81 10.36
CA LYS A 53 -16.73 -1.78 10.96
C LYS A 53 -17.51 -1.00 9.92
N ARG A 54 -16.86 -0.56 8.84
CA ARG A 54 -17.50 0.15 7.72
C ARG A 54 -18.60 -0.71 7.08
N PHE A 55 -18.30 -1.98 6.82
CA PHE A 55 -19.27 -2.94 6.30
C PHE A 55 -20.49 -3.06 7.24
N GLY A 56 -20.25 -3.24 8.53
CA GLY A 56 -21.30 -3.34 9.54
C GLY A 56 -22.19 -2.09 9.62
N ASP A 57 -21.55 -0.92 9.62
CA ASP A 57 -22.24 0.37 9.61
C ASP A 57 -23.11 0.54 8.35
N GLN A 58 -22.61 0.12 7.19
CA GLN A 58 -23.34 0.20 5.91
C GLN A 58 -24.56 -0.72 5.90
N VAL A 59 -24.40 -1.98 6.30
CA VAL A 59 -25.51 -2.95 6.44
C VAL A 59 -26.57 -2.41 7.39
N ARG A 60 -26.16 -1.87 8.54
CA ARG A 60 -27.06 -1.26 9.52
C ARG A 60 -27.83 -0.09 8.92
N GLN A 61 -27.16 0.75 8.13
CA GLN A 61 -27.75 1.93 7.50
C GLN A 61 -28.82 1.50 6.48
N TRP A 62 -28.53 0.55 5.59
CA TRP A 62 -29.49 0.04 4.61
C TRP A 62 -30.67 -0.69 5.24
N ARG A 63 -30.41 -1.47 6.29
CA ARG A 63 -31.45 -2.13 7.06
C ARG A 63 -32.43 -1.11 7.64
N LYS A 64 -31.91 -0.06 8.27
CA LYS A 64 -32.71 1.03 8.84
C LYS A 64 -33.45 1.84 7.78
N ALA A 65 -32.84 2.08 6.62
CA ALA A 65 -33.49 2.79 5.51
C ALA A 65 -34.75 2.06 5.02
N ARG A 66 -34.76 0.72 5.12
CA ARG A 66 -35.93 -0.11 4.80
C ARG A 66 -36.83 -0.40 6.00
N SER A 67 -36.60 0.28 7.13
CA SER A 67 -37.32 0.07 8.38
C SER A 67 -37.29 -1.37 8.90
N TRP A 68 -36.24 -2.14 8.56
CA TRP A 68 -36.10 -3.51 9.05
C TRP A 68 -35.43 -3.53 10.43
N SER A 69 -35.92 -4.39 11.29
CA SER A 69 -35.26 -4.83 12.52
C SER A 69 -34.14 -5.83 12.18
N GLN A 70 -33.24 -6.08 13.15
CA GLN A 70 -32.18 -7.08 12.96
C GLN A 70 -32.76 -8.49 12.80
N GLU A 71 -33.87 -8.80 13.48
CA GLU A 71 -34.56 -10.08 13.33
C GLU A 71 -35.11 -10.23 11.90
N GLU A 72 -35.78 -9.20 11.38
CA GLU A 72 -36.34 -9.24 10.02
C GLU A 72 -35.25 -9.40 8.93
N LEU A 73 -34.07 -8.80 9.11
CA LEU A 73 -32.96 -9.02 8.17
C LEU A 73 -32.38 -10.45 8.30
N ALA A 74 -32.27 -10.98 9.51
CA ALA A 74 -31.87 -12.37 9.75
C ALA A 74 -32.87 -13.37 9.13
N GLU A 75 -34.18 -13.12 9.26
CA GLU A 75 -35.23 -13.90 8.61
C GLU A 75 -35.14 -13.82 7.09
N LYS A 76 -34.90 -12.63 6.51
CA LYS A 76 -34.71 -12.47 5.06
C LYS A 76 -33.51 -13.25 4.53
N LEU A 77 -32.39 -13.24 5.24
CA LEU A 77 -31.22 -14.07 4.91
C LEU A 77 -31.58 -15.56 4.94
N THR A 78 -32.30 -15.98 5.98
CA THR A 78 -32.73 -17.38 6.14
C THR A 78 -33.66 -17.80 5.01
N ASN A 79 -34.62 -16.95 4.63
CA ASN A 79 -35.52 -17.18 3.49
C ASN A 79 -34.77 -17.22 2.15
N PHE A 80 -33.62 -16.56 2.04
CA PHE A 80 -32.72 -16.63 0.89
C PHE A 80 -31.81 -17.87 0.92
N GLY A 81 -31.97 -18.75 1.91
CA GLY A 81 -31.17 -19.98 2.07
C GLY A 81 -29.86 -19.78 2.83
N PHE A 82 -29.67 -18.64 3.50
CA PHE A 82 -28.50 -18.37 4.33
C PHE A 82 -28.90 -18.20 5.80
N GLU A 83 -28.71 -19.24 6.61
CA GLU A 83 -29.06 -19.19 8.03
C GLU A 83 -28.13 -18.22 8.79
N MET A 84 -28.73 -17.20 9.42
CA MET A 84 -28.03 -16.25 10.27
C MET A 84 -28.90 -15.85 11.46
N HIS A 85 -28.37 -15.99 12.68
CA HIS A 85 -29.07 -15.49 13.87
C HIS A 85 -28.97 -13.96 14.01
N GLN A 86 -30.00 -13.34 14.59
CA GLN A 86 -30.05 -11.90 14.89
C GLN A 86 -28.84 -11.42 15.71
N THR A 87 -28.36 -12.21 16.68
CA THR A 87 -27.19 -11.85 17.50
C THR A 87 -25.89 -11.84 16.69
N THR A 88 -25.78 -12.70 15.68
CA THR A 88 -24.66 -12.76 14.73
C THR A 88 -24.69 -11.53 13.84
N LEU A 89 -25.85 -11.17 13.28
CA LEU A 89 -26.04 -9.96 12.52
C LEU A 89 -25.70 -8.71 13.34
N ALA A 90 -26.13 -8.65 14.60
CA ALA A 90 -25.83 -7.53 15.48
C ALA A 90 -24.32 -7.36 15.74
N LYS A 91 -23.55 -8.46 15.79
CA LYS A 91 -22.09 -8.39 15.91
C LYS A 91 -21.43 -7.89 14.62
N ILE A 92 -21.92 -8.34 13.46
CA ILE A 92 -21.50 -7.85 12.13
C ILE A 92 -21.74 -6.35 12.04
N GLU A 93 -22.95 -5.88 12.36
CA GLU A 93 -23.30 -4.45 12.29
C GLU A 93 -22.44 -3.55 13.20
N ARG A 94 -21.86 -4.11 14.26
CA ARG A 94 -20.95 -3.37 15.14
C ARG A 94 -19.47 -3.49 14.73
N GLY A 95 -19.13 -4.30 13.72
CA GLY A 95 -17.75 -4.63 13.39
C GLY A 95 -17.02 -5.39 14.50
N THR A 96 -17.75 -6.02 15.42
CA THR A 96 -17.17 -6.66 16.63
C THR A 96 -16.76 -8.13 16.39
N ARG A 97 -16.88 -8.60 15.15
CA ARG A 97 -16.45 -9.94 14.76
C ARG A 97 -15.91 -9.95 13.33
N PRO A 98 -15.05 -10.92 12.97
CA PRO A 98 -14.65 -11.14 11.59
C PRO A 98 -15.84 -11.46 10.68
N LEU A 99 -15.86 -10.83 9.52
CA LEU A 99 -16.84 -11.03 8.46
C LEU A 99 -16.36 -12.13 7.50
N ARG A 100 -17.23 -13.11 7.21
CA ARG A 100 -16.93 -14.13 6.20
C ARG A 100 -17.39 -13.68 4.82
N VAL A 101 -16.67 -14.08 3.78
CA VAL A 101 -17.02 -13.79 2.37
C VAL A 101 -18.47 -14.22 2.04
N ALA A 102 -18.89 -15.40 2.51
CA ALA A 102 -20.25 -15.88 2.29
C ALA A 102 -21.32 -14.99 2.96
N GLU A 103 -21.02 -14.41 4.14
CA GLU A 103 -21.92 -13.48 4.82
C GLU A 103 -22.05 -12.18 4.03
N ALA A 104 -20.93 -11.67 3.50
CA ALA A 104 -20.92 -10.48 2.65
C ALA A 104 -21.75 -10.67 1.38
N ILE A 105 -21.57 -11.81 0.70
CA ILE A 105 -22.34 -12.16 -0.50
C ILE A 105 -23.83 -12.29 -0.17
N ALA A 106 -24.20 -13.01 0.89
CA ALA A 106 -25.59 -13.21 1.27
C ALA A 106 -26.30 -11.88 1.60
N LEU A 107 -25.63 -10.99 2.35
CA LEU A 107 -26.15 -9.66 2.66
C LEU A 107 -26.35 -8.81 1.39
N ALA A 108 -25.36 -8.82 0.49
CA ALA A 108 -25.46 -8.11 -0.78
C ALA A 108 -26.63 -8.60 -1.64
N GLN A 109 -26.84 -9.92 -1.70
CA GLN A 109 -27.97 -10.54 -2.40
C GLN A 109 -29.32 -10.13 -1.80
N VAL A 110 -29.47 -10.19 -0.47
CA VAL A 110 -30.70 -9.76 0.22
C VAL A 110 -31.02 -8.29 -0.02
N PHE A 111 -29.99 -7.44 -0.16
CA PHE A 111 -30.17 -6.02 -0.44
C PHE A 111 -30.24 -5.68 -1.94
N GLY A 112 -30.02 -6.64 -2.83
CA GLY A 112 -30.08 -6.46 -4.29
C GLY A 112 -28.92 -5.66 -4.87
N VAL A 113 -27.73 -5.73 -4.26
CA VAL A 113 -26.56 -4.94 -4.67
C VAL A 113 -25.35 -5.83 -5.00
N PRO A 114 -24.40 -5.36 -5.83
CA PRO A 114 -23.11 -6.04 -5.99
C PRO A 114 -22.39 -6.22 -4.64
N PRO A 115 -21.69 -7.35 -4.39
CA PRO A 115 -21.01 -7.60 -3.11
C PRO A 115 -20.02 -6.51 -2.66
N LEU A 116 -19.36 -5.84 -3.60
CA LEU A 116 -18.43 -4.75 -3.28
C LEU A 116 -19.14 -3.45 -2.89
N SER A 117 -20.40 -3.26 -3.27
CA SER A 117 -21.17 -2.06 -2.94
C SER A 117 -21.41 -1.93 -1.43
N VAL A 118 -21.36 -3.02 -0.66
CA VAL A 118 -21.46 -2.96 0.81
C VAL A 118 -20.25 -2.30 1.47
N PHE A 119 -19.11 -2.26 0.77
CA PHE A 119 -17.87 -1.66 1.29
C PHE A 119 -17.68 -0.20 0.86
N TYR A 120 -18.15 0.17 -0.33
CA TYR A 120 -17.81 1.44 -0.97
C TYR A 120 -18.97 2.13 -1.70
N GLY A 121 -20.13 1.49 -1.80
CA GLY A 121 -21.24 1.94 -2.63
C GLY A 121 -22.31 2.70 -1.84
N PRO A 122 -23.01 3.64 -2.48
CA PRO A 122 -24.19 4.24 -1.87
C PRO A 122 -25.28 3.18 -1.68
N GLY A 123 -26.23 3.44 -0.79
CA GLY A 123 -27.28 2.46 -0.53
C GLY A 123 -28.16 2.16 -1.73
N PRO A 124 -28.88 1.02 -1.71
CA PRO A 124 -29.78 0.65 -2.80
C PRO A 124 -30.89 1.69 -3.05
N GLU A 125 -31.18 2.55 -2.07
CA GLU A 125 -32.13 3.66 -2.23
C GLU A 125 -31.42 4.99 -2.61
N ASP A 126 -30.08 5.04 -2.49
CA ASP A 126 -29.23 6.19 -2.81
C ASP A 126 -28.53 5.98 -4.16
N HIS A 127 -29.30 5.89 -5.25
CA HIS A 127 -28.68 5.86 -6.59
C HIS A 127 -28.24 7.27 -7.01
N LEU A 128 -27.15 7.78 -6.42
CA LEU A 128 -26.54 9.06 -6.83
C LEU A 128 -25.40 8.87 -7.86
N ILE A 129 -24.84 7.67 -7.99
CA ILE A 129 -23.71 7.39 -8.89
C ILE A 129 -24.02 6.09 -9.64
N SER A 130 -24.17 6.19 -10.96
CA SER A 130 -24.37 5.01 -11.82
C SER A 130 -23.12 4.13 -11.84
N MET A 131 -23.25 2.84 -12.17
CA MET A 131 -22.10 1.94 -12.34
C MET A 131 -21.06 2.50 -13.32
N SER A 132 -21.49 3.19 -14.37
CA SER A 132 -20.59 3.84 -15.32
C SER A 132 -19.85 5.03 -14.70
N MET A 133 -20.53 5.85 -13.89
CA MET A 133 -19.85 6.91 -13.13
C MET A 133 -18.89 6.34 -12.09
N MET A 134 -19.19 5.18 -11.50
CA MET A 134 -18.28 4.53 -10.55
C MET A 134 -17.05 3.95 -11.26
N GLN A 135 -17.20 3.38 -12.45
CA GLN A 135 -16.06 2.98 -13.29
C GLN A 135 -15.21 4.20 -13.68
N GLU A 136 -15.84 5.29 -14.12
CA GLU A 136 -15.15 6.52 -14.50
C GLU A 136 -14.39 7.13 -13.30
N MET A 137 -14.97 7.09 -12.09
CA MET A 137 -14.30 7.52 -10.87
C MET A 137 -13.12 6.61 -10.51
N ILE A 138 -13.26 5.28 -10.63
CA ILE A 138 -12.17 4.33 -10.39
C ILE A 138 -11.03 4.59 -11.39
N GLU A 139 -11.34 4.71 -12.67
CA GLU A 139 -10.38 5.01 -13.72
C GLU A 139 -9.64 6.33 -13.43
N THR A 140 -10.37 7.38 -13.04
CA THR A 140 -9.78 8.68 -12.67
C THR A 140 -8.81 8.54 -11.48
N TYR A 141 -9.17 7.77 -10.45
CA TYR A 141 -8.28 7.56 -9.30
C TYR A 141 -7.07 6.70 -9.66
N GLU A 142 -7.26 5.66 -10.47
CA GLU A 142 -6.16 4.82 -10.96
C GLU A 142 -5.18 5.64 -11.80
N GLU A 143 -5.66 6.54 -12.67
CA GLU A 143 -4.82 7.46 -13.42
C GLU A 143 -4.02 8.40 -12.51
N ALA A 144 -4.67 8.99 -11.51
CA ALA A 144 -4.01 9.88 -10.55
C ALA A 144 -2.94 9.15 -9.72
N ILE A 145 -3.21 7.91 -9.29
CA ILE A 145 -2.23 7.06 -8.59
C ILE A 145 -1.05 6.75 -9.51
N ASN A 146 -1.31 6.34 -10.74
CA ASN A 146 -0.26 6.03 -11.72
C ASN A 146 0.60 7.25 -12.05
N GLU A 147 0.02 8.45 -12.10
CA GLU A 147 0.76 9.69 -12.31
C GLU A 147 1.65 10.03 -11.10
N ALA A 148 1.13 9.90 -9.88
CA ALA A 148 1.91 10.08 -8.66
C ALA A 148 3.09 9.10 -8.60
N ASP A 149 2.87 7.82 -8.93
CA ASP A 149 3.92 6.79 -8.99
C ASP A 149 5.00 7.13 -10.03
N ARG A 150 4.61 7.58 -11.23
CA ARG A 150 5.58 8.04 -12.25
C ARG A 150 6.43 9.20 -11.74
N HIS A 151 5.80 10.18 -11.08
CA HIS A 151 6.50 11.34 -10.55
C HIS A 151 7.48 10.96 -9.43
N LEU A 152 7.09 10.07 -8.52
CA LEU A 152 7.97 9.55 -7.47
C LEU A 152 9.19 8.81 -8.05
N ASN A 153 8.98 7.97 -9.06
CA ASN A 153 10.07 7.25 -9.72
C ASN A 153 11.04 8.22 -10.44
N GLN A 154 10.52 9.22 -11.13
CA GLN A 154 11.36 10.23 -11.80
C GLN A 154 12.18 11.05 -10.80
N GLN A 155 11.59 11.39 -9.65
CA GLN A 155 12.32 12.07 -8.56
C GLN A 155 13.42 11.16 -7.99
N ALA A 156 13.13 9.88 -7.76
CA ALA A 156 14.13 8.91 -7.31
C ALA A 156 15.30 8.77 -8.29
N GLU A 157 15.03 8.70 -9.60
CA GLU A 157 16.06 8.66 -10.64
C GLU A 157 16.93 9.91 -10.65
N THR A 158 16.31 11.09 -10.49
CA THR A 158 17.00 12.37 -10.43
C THR A 158 17.95 12.43 -9.23
N VAL A 159 17.49 12.01 -8.05
CA VAL A 159 18.33 11.92 -6.85
C VAL A 159 19.49 10.93 -7.08
N ALA A 160 19.21 9.74 -7.63
CA ALA A 160 20.22 8.74 -7.93
C ALA A 160 21.28 9.27 -8.92
N TYR A 161 20.88 10.05 -9.92
CA TYR A 161 21.80 10.72 -10.84
C TYR A 161 22.75 11.67 -10.09
N TRP A 162 22.23 12.55 -9.24
CA TRP A 162 23.05 13.50 -8.50
C TRP A 162 23.99 12.83 -7.50
N VAL A 163 23.55 11.75 -6.86
CA VAL A 163 24.41 10.92 -6.01
C VAL A 163 25.58 10.32 -6.81
N ARG A 164 25.32 9.81 -8.03
CA ARG A 164 26.39 9.31 -8.93
C ARG A 164 27.35 10.43 -9.35
N GLN A 165 26.85 11.60 -9.72
CA GLN A 165 27.70 12.74 -10.10
C GLN A 165 28.59 13.19 -8.94
N ARG A 166 28.04 13.25 -7.72
CA ARG A 166 28.82 13.55 -6.52
C ARG A 166 29.97 12.56 -6.33
N ALA A 167 29.72 11.27 -6.49
CA ALA A 167 30.75 10.24 -6.37
C ALA A 167 31.88 10.42 -7.42
N ILE A 168 31.52 10.72 -8.68
CA ILE A 168 32.51 10.99 -9.75
C ILE A 168 33.40 12.19 -9.38
N VAL A 169 32.79 13.28 -8.93
CA VAL A 169 33.53 14.49 -8.56
C VAL A 169 34.46 14.22 -7.38
N VAL A 170 33.99 13.51 -6.35
CA VAL A 170 34.81 13.13 -5.19
C VAL A 170 35.99 12.24 -5.62
N ASP A 171 35.77 11.23 -6.46
CA ASP A 171 36.83 10.37 -7.00
C ASP A 171 37.86 11.19 -7.82
N ALA A 172 37.40 12.13 -8.64
CA ALA A 172 38.29 13.02 -9.40
C ALA A 172 39.15 13.91 -8.50
N LEU A 173 38.57 14.49 -7.44
CA LEU A 173 39.26 15.30 -6.46
C LEU A 173 40.30 14.49 -5.68
N ASN A 174 39.94 13.29 -5.21
CA ASN A 174 40.84 12.38 -4.51
C ASN A 174 42.04 11.99 -5.40
N ASN A 175 41.80 11.67 -6.68
CA ASN A 175 42.86 11.36 -7.63
C ASN A 175 43.77 12.55 -7.93
N ALA A 176 43.23 13.76 -8.01
CA ALA A 176 44.02 14.97 -8.19
C ALA A 176 44.91 15.23 -6.96
N ALA A 177 44.38 15.05 -5.74
CA ALA A 177 45.13 15.18 -4.51
C ALA A 177 46.29 14.16 -4.42
N LEU A 178 46.04 12.88 -4.74
CA LEU A 178 47.08 11.84 -4.78
C LEU A 178 48.18 12.13 -5.80
N LYS A 179 47.83 12.69 -6.98
CA LYS A 179 48.82 13.09 -8.00
C LYS A 179 49.67 14.29 -7.55
N ALA A 180 49.09 15.23 -6.80
CA ALA A 180 49.82 16.36 -6.25
C ALA A 180 50.84 15.91 -5.20
N ASP A 181 50.46 14.98 -4.33
CA ASP A 181 51.32 14.45 -3.26
C ASP A 181 52.52 13.64 -3.80
N ARG A 182 52.34 12.90 -4.91
CA ARG A 182 53.42 12.18 -5.60
C ARG A 182 54.45 13.07 -6.31
N ARG A 183 54.10 14.32 -6.64
CA ARG A 183 55.02 15.29 -7.28
C ARG A 183 55.85 16.09 -6.28
N GLY A 184 55.50 16.01 -4.99
CA GLY A 184 56.18 16.69 -3.89
C GLY A 184 57.23 15.83 -3.15
N LYS A 185 57.46 14.58 -3.57
CA LYS A 185 58.56 13.70 -3.15
C LYS A 185 59.58 13.59 -4.27
#